data_AF-A0A484ZWF2-F1
#
_entry.id   AF-A0A484ZWF2-F1
#
_cell.length_a   1.000
_cell.length_b   1.000
_cell.length_c   1.000
_cell.angle_alpha   90.00
_cell.angle_beta   90.00
_cell.angle_gamma   90.00
#
_symmetry.space_group_name_H-M   'P 1'
#
loop_
_entity.id
_entity.type
_entity.pdbx_description
1 polymer ?
#
loop_
_entity_poly.entity_id
_entity_poly.type
_entity_poly.pdbx_seq_one_letter_code
_entity_poly.pdbx_strand_id
1 'polypeptide(L)'
;MLPEEIQGDFRQILDDQYYTEDEKLVVKQADALCAYLKSLEELSAGNNEFKLAKKRLEKTLKLRASRRWNTLLKYLCLASASL
;
A
#
# COMPACT_ATOMS: atom_id res chain seq x y z
N MET A 1 15.32 -20.80 1.80
CA MET A 1 14.45 -21.24 0.69
C MET A 1 13.45 -22.25 1.23
N LEU A 2 12.22 -22.32 0.69
CA LEU A 2 11.22 -23.30 1.13
C LEU A 2 11.68 -24.74 0.78
N PRO A 3 11.43 -25.74 1.65
CA PRO A 3 11.58 -27.16 1.32
C PRO A 3 10.73 -27.58 0.11
N GLU A 4 11.25 -28.47 -0.75
CA GLU A 4 10.57 -28.91 -1.99
C GLU A 4 9.15 -29.44 -1.75
N GLU A 5 8.94 -30.14 -0.63
CA GLU A 5 7.66 -30.73 -0.23
C GLU A 5 6.52 -29.71 -0.12
N ILE A 6 6.83 -28.47 0.26
CA ILE A 6 5.82 -27.41 0.45
C ILE A 6 5.89 -26.33 -0.64
N GLN A 7 6.89 -26.36 -1.52
CA GLN A 7 7.01 -25.33 -2.57
C GLN A 7 5.78 -25.27 -3.48
N GLY A 8 5.11 -26.40 -3.71
CA GLY A 8 3.87 -26.45 -4.49
C GLY A 8 2.73 -25.65 -3.86
N ASP A 9 2.53 -25.80 -2.55
CA ASP A 9 1.44 -25.17 -1.81
C ASP A 9 1.57 -23.64 -1.75
N PHE A 10 2.81 -23.14 -1.67
CA PHE A 10 3.07 -21.70 -1.58
C PHE A 10 3.24 -21.01 -2.94
N ARG A 11 3.34 -21.77 -4.04
CA ARG A 11 3.63 -21.22 -5.37
C ARG A 11 2.57 -20.20 -5.81
N GLN A 12 1.30 -20.46 -5.55
CA GLN A 12 0.20 -19.55 -5.89
C GLN A 12 0.21 -18.24 -5.10
N ILE A 13 0.85 -18.22 -3.94
CA ILE A 13 0.93 -17.04 -3.05
C ILE A 13 2.21 -16.24 -3.34
N LEU A 14 3.32 -16.94 -3.60
CA LEU A 14 4.63 -16.31 -3.74
C LEU A 14 4.93 -15.85 -5.17
N ASP A 15 4.36 -16.51 -6.17
CA ASP A 15 4.63 -16.21 -7.57
C ASP A 15 3.57 -15.28 -8.14
N ASP A 16 4.03 -14.07 -8.50
CA ASP A 16 3.23 -13.02 -9.13
C ASP A 16 2.47 -13.51 -10.38
N GLN A 17 2.92 -14.58 -11.04
CA GLN A 17 2.28 -15.16 -12.22
C GLN A 17 0.87 -15.71 -11.96
N TYR A 18 0.54 -16.08 -10.72
CA TYR A 18 -0.76 -16.64 -10.38
C TYR A 18 -1.82 -15.57 -10.06
N TYR A 19 -1.40 -14.31 -9.90
CA TYR A 19 -2.32 -13.21 -9.65
C TYR A 19 -2.82 -12.61 -10.95
N THR A 20 -4.12 -12.33 -10.99
CA THR A 20 -4.71 -11.49 -12.02
C THR A 20 -4.16 -10.07 -11.94
N GLU A 21 -4.22 -9.33 -13.05
CA GLU A 21 -3.77 -7.93 -13.07
C GLU A 21 -4.57 -7.05 -12.10
N ASP A 22 -5.85 -7.36 -11.87
CA ASP A 22 -6.68 -6.67 -10.90
C ASP A 22 -6.24 -6.94 -9.45
N GLU A 23 -5.90 -8.19 -9.11
CA GLU A 23 -5.36 -8.53 -7.78
C GLU A 23 -4.01 -7.85 -7.53
N LYS A 24 -3.12 -7.88 -8.53
CA LYS A 24 -1.84 -7.15 -8.46
C LYS A 24 -2.05 -5.65 -8.26
N LEU A 25 -3.04 -5.07 -8.95
CA LEU A 25 -3.38 -3.66 -8.83
C LEU A 25 -3.83 -3.34 -7.39
N VAL A 26 -4.72 -4.16 -6.82
CA VAL A 26 -5.22 -4.00 -5.44
C VAL A 26 -4.09 -4.11 -4.44
N VAL A 27 -3.22 -5.12 -4.56
CA VAL A 27 -2.06 -5.29 -3.66
C VAL A 27 -1.11 -4.09 -3.76
N LYS A 28 -0.80 -3.62 -4.97
CA LYS A 28 0.05 -2.43 -5.18
C LYS A 28 -0.57 -1.13 -4.69
N GLN A 29 -1.89 -1.03 -4.68
CA GLN A 29 -2.60 0.11 -4.10
C GLN A 29 -2.57 0.06 -2.58
N ALA A 30 -2.76 -1.13 -1.98
CA ALA A 30 -2.66 -1.35 -0.54
C ALA A 30 -1.25 -1.08 0.00
N ASP A 31 -0.22 -1.57 -0.69
CA ASP A 31 1.19 -1.29 -0.35
C ASP A 31 1.48 0.22 -0.31
N ALA A 32 1.07 0.96 -1.35
CA ALA A 32 1.26 2.41 -1.42
C ALA A 32 0.49 3.14 -0.31
N LEU A 33 -0.69 2.66 0.07
CA LEU A 33 -1.48 3.22 1.16
C LEU A 33 -0.79 2.99 2.52
N CYS A 34 -0.33 1.77 2.80
CA CYS A 34 0.39 1.45 4.03
C CYS A 34 1.66 2.29 4.17
N ALA A 35 2.42 2.43 3.09
CA ALA A 35 3.61 3.30 3.08
C ALA A 35 3.26 4.77 3.34
N TYR A 36 2.12 5.25 2.83
CA TYR A 36 1.64 6.61 3.07
C TYR A 36 1.23 6.80 4.54
N LEU A 37 0.49 5.86 5.13
CA LEU A 37 0.11 5.90 6.54
C LEU A 37 1.33 5.90 7.46
N LYS A 38 2.30 5.00 7.23
CA LYS A 38 3.58 4.99 7.95
C LYS A 38 4.30 6.34 7.84
N SER A 39 4.30 6.95 6.66
CA SER A 39 4.89 8.28 6.47
C SER A 39 4.17 9.36 7.26
N LEU A 40 2.84 9.26 7.45
CA LEU A 40 2.08 10.20 8.30
C LEU A 40 2.43 10.03 9.77
N GLU A 41 2.55 8.79 10.26
CA GLU A 41 2.93 8.49 11.65
C GLU A 41 4.32 9.05 11.97
N GLU A 42 5.30 8.81 11.10
CA GLU A 42 6.66 9.34 11.24
C GLU A 42 6.66 10.88 11.25
N LEU A 43 5.88 11.51 10.37
CA LEU A 43 5.74 12.97 10.36
C LEU A 43 5.09 13.49 11.65
N SER A 44 4.09 12.78 12.17
CA SER A 44 3.44 13.10 13.44
C SER A 44 4.39 12.93 14.63
N ALA A 45 5.32 11.97 14.55
CA ALA A 45 6.40 11.79 15.52
C ALA A 45 7.52 12.83 15.40
N GLY A 46 7.41 13.78 14.45
CA GLY A 46 8.39 14.86 14.24
C GLY A 46 9.49 14.53 13.22
N ASN A 47 9.44 13.36 12.58
CA ASN A 47 10.42 12.94 11.60
C ASN A 47 10.14 13.56 10.23
N ASN A 48 10.76 14.72 9.97
CA ASN A 48 10.56 15.50 8.76
C ASN A 48 11.20 14.89 7.50
N GLU A 49 12.03 13.85 7.61
CA GLU A 49 12.63 13.16 6.45
C GLU A 49 11.56 12.53 5.55
N PHE A 50 10.42 12.17 6.15
CA PHE A 50 9.28 11.57 5.46
C PHE A 50 8.43 12.56 4.66
N LYS A 51 8.71 13.87 4.68
CA LYS A 51 7.97 14.86 3.88
C LYS A 51 8.10 14.59 2.38
N LEU A 52 9.30 14.23 1.94
CA LEU A 52 9.56 13.91 0.53
C LEU A 52 8.92 12.57 0.15
N ALA A 53 8.99 11.57 1.03
CA ALA A 53 8.36 10.26 0.85
C ALA A 53 6.84 10.41 0.69
N LYS A 54 6.19 11.16 1.60
CA LYS A 54 4.77 11.50 1.54
C LYS A 54 4.39 12.10 0.19
N LYS A 55 5.11 13.13 -0.27
CA LYS A 55 4.81 13.81 -1.56
C LYS A 55 4.94 12.88 -2.77
N ARG A 56 5.89 11.92 -2.74
CA ARG A 56 6.03 10.90 -3.80
C ARG A 56 4.86 9.91 -3.74
N LEU A 57 4.52 9.43 -2.56
CA LEU A 57 3.41 8.50 -2.34
C LEU A 57 2.05 9.10 -2.73
N GLU A 58 1.81 10.38 -2.44
CA GLU A 58 0.60 11.10 -2.90
C GLU A 58 0.46 11.09 -4.43
N LYS A 59 1.56 11.20 -5.18
CA LYS A 59 1.53 11.09 -6.64
C LYS A 59 1.21 9.66 -7.08
N THR A 60 1.86 8.67 -6.47
CA THR A 60 1.61 7.24 -6.75
C THR A 60 0.16 6.85 -6.47
N LEU A 61 -0.40 7.31 -5.35
CA LEU A 61 -1.81 7.08 -4.99
C LEU A 61 -2.77 7.73 -5.98
N LYS A 62 -2.48 8.95 -6.46
CA LYS A 62 -3.28 9.61 -7.51
C LYS A 62 -3.22 8.89 -8.85
N LEU A 63 -2.05 8.39 -9.25
CA LEU A 63 -1.88 7.63 -10.50
C LEU A 63 -2.63 6.29 -10.47
N ARG A 64 -2.69 5.65 -9.31
CA ARG A 64 -3.39 4.38 -9.10
C ARG A 64 -4.82 4.58 -8.59
N ALA A 65 -5.37 5.78 -8.64
CA ALA A 65 -6.67 6.10 -8.05
C ALA A 65 -7.81 5.40 -8.80
N SER A 66 -8.52 4.52 -8.10
CA SER A 66 -9.84 4.02 -8.54
C SER A 66 -10.95 4.64 -7.69
N ARG A 67 -12.20 4.55 -8.17
CA ARG A 67 -13.37 5.08 -7.44
C ARG A 67 -13.47 4.53 -6.02
N ARG A 68 -13.17 3.23 -5.82
CA ARG A 68 -13.16 2.58 -4.51
C ARG A 68 -12.01 3.10 -3.63
N TRP A 69 -10.82 3.30 -4.20
CA TRP A 69 -9.65 3.82 -3.49
C TRP A 69 -9.79 5.26 -3.03
N ASN A 70 -10.37 6.12 -3.85
CA ASN A 70 -10.63 7.51 -3.47
C ASN A 70 -11.61 7.60 -2.29
N THR A 71 -12.61 6.71 -2.23
CA THR A 71 -13.52 6.60 -1.10
C THR A 71 -12.77 6.15 0.16
N LEU A 72 -11.94 5.11 0.07
CA LEU A 72 -11.14 4.60 1.19
C LEU A 72 -10.16 5.66 1.74
N LEU A 73 -9.43 6.35 0.86
CA LEU A 73 -8.50 7.42 1.23
C LEU A 73 -9.19 8.57 1.96
N LYS A 74 -10.41 8.95 1.53
CA LYS A 74 -11.20 9.97 2.23
C LYS A 74 -11.56 9.54 3.64
N TYR A 75 -12.04 8.31 3.83
CA TYR A 75 -12.35 7.79 5.16
C TYR A 75 -11.12 7.71 6.07
N LEU A 76 -9.98 7.26 5.54
CA LEU A 76 -8.74 7.15 6.30
C LEU A 76 -8.17 8.52 6.70
N CYS A 77 -8.15 9.50 5.79
CA CYS A 77 -7.71 10.87 6.13
C CYS A 77 -8.64 11.54 7.15
N LEU A 78 -9.95 11.29 7.11
CA LEU A 78 -10.89 11.80 8.11
C LEU A 78 -10.64 11.17 9.48
N ALA A 79 -10.37 9.86 9.52
CA ALA A 79 -10.04 9.15 10.75
C ALA A 79 -8.72 9.63 11.37
N SER A 80 -7.68 9.86 10.56
CA SER A 80 -6.38 10.32 11.04
C SER A 80 -6.36 11.80 11.44
N ALA A 81 -7.29 12.63 10.95
CA ALA A 81 -7.43 14.03 11.37
C ALA A 81 -8.15 14.18 12.73
N SER A 82 -8.70 13.09 13.25
CA SER A 82 -9.42 13.04 14.53
C SER A 82 -8.58 12.45 15.68
N LEU A 83 -7.32 12.09 15.40
CA LEU A 83 -6.29 11.61 16.33
C LEU A 83 -5.22 12.69 16.50
#